data_AF-A0A6L4ZNH8-F1
#
_entry.id   AF-A0A6L4ZNH8-F1
#
_cell.length_a   1.000
_cell.length_b   1.000
_cell.length_c   1.000
_cell.angle_alpha   90.00
_cell.angle_beta   90.00
_cell.angle_gamma   90.00
#
_symmetry.space_group_name_H-M   'P 1'
#
loop_
_entity.id
_entity.type
_entity.pdbx_description
1 polymer ?
#
loop_
_entity_poly.entity_id
_entity_poly.type
_entity_poly.pdbx_seq_one_letter_code
_entity_poly.pdbx_strand_id
1 'polypeptide(L)'
;LARPFDNGPFAPSGGTFFYVNQLETTAASNYNSLQLSLGTRNLRGLTLSVNYTYSHSIDNASDGQDYVPNATQPDDSNRPDLERAHSNFDSRNRFVLNFTYELPAFTKRFKKLSSGWQIGGLLTLRSGNPFNVNFFDDFNGTGEFFPRPDLVGDPFAGTSGPDRFLNLSAFRVPCVLNPNGSGSAGDCLSGTQRFGTLGRNALLGPEYKNFDFSIAKITPLTEKLRLEFRAEFYNIFNHPNFGSPLVPSFAVDAGFNGIDAQTGRGIGFLPLTVTPDVGIGNPFLGGGGSRNIQFAVKLVF
;
A
#
# COMPACT_ATOMS: atom_id res chain seq x y z
N LEU A 1 -24.96 -22.17 9.11
CA LEU A 1 -26.33 -22.64 9.48
C LEU A 1 -26.86 -21.67 10.53
N ALA A 2 -27.79 -20.78 10.16
CA ALA A 2 -28.28 -19.74 11.06
C ALA A 2 -29.12 -20.37 12.19
N ARG A 3 -28.76 -20.04 13.43
CA ARG A 3 -29.71 -20.03 14.56
C ARG A 3 -29.97 -18.55 14.86
N PRO A 4 -31.22 -18.13 15.12
CA PRO A 4 -31.48 -16.82 15.68
C PRO A 4 -30.65 -16.70 16.97
N PHE A 5 -29.74 -15.73 17.01
CA PHE A 5 -29.00 -15.43 18.23
C PHE A 5 -29.96 -14.68 19.16
N ASP A 6 -30.33 -15.30 20.29
CA ASP A 6 -31.10 -14.63 21.33
C ASP A 6 -30.21 -13.58 22.00
N ASN A 7 -30.54 -12.32 21.77
CA ASN A 7 -29.80 -11.17 22.28
C ASN A 7 -30.30 -10.72 23.67
N GLY A 8 -31.37 -11.33 24.19
CA GLY A 8 -31.98 -11.03 25.49
C GLY A 8 -31.04 -11.11 26.70
N PRO A 9 -30.12 -12.09 26.82
CA PRO A 9 -29.27 -12.22 28.00
C PRO A 9 -28.10 -11.22 28.03
N PHE A 10 -27.79 -10.55 26.92
CA PHE A 10 -26.66 -9.61 26.85
C PHE A 10 -27.12 -8.15 26.97
N ALA A 11 -28.41 -7.87 26.76
CA ALA A 11 -28.91 -6.50 26.65
C ALA A 11 -28.99 -5.85 28.05
N PRO A 12 -28.42 -4.66 28.25
CA PRO A 12 -28.63 -3.93 29.50
C PRO A 12 -30.13 -3.60 29.62
N SER A 13 -30.80 -4.27 30.55
CA SER A 13 -32.15 -3.95 31.06
C SER A 13 -33.15 -3.46 30.00
N GLY A 14 -33.53 -4.32 29.07
CA GLY A 14 -34.65 -4.09 28.15
C GLY A 14 -34.34 -3.28 26.88
N GLY A 15 -33.07 -3.03 26.56
CA GLY A 15 -32.67 -2.47 25.27
C GLY A 15 -32.59 -3.53 24.15
N THR A 16 -32.87 -3.15 22.91
CA THR A 16 -32.49 -3.93 21.72
C THR A 16 -31.03 -3.65 21.39
N PHE A 17 -30.22 -4.70 21.16
CA PHE A 17 -28.91 -4.50 20.53
C PHE A 17 -29.09 -4.05 19.09
N PHE A 18 -28.29 -3.06 18.72
CA PHE A 18 -28.30 -2.49 17.37
C PHE A 18 -27.33 -3.25 16.44
N TYR A 19 -26.17 -3.74 16.94
CA TYR A 19 -25.23 -4.61 16.21
C TYR A 19 -24.73 -5.78 17.07
N VAL A 20 -24.53 -6.95 16.45
CA VAL A 20 -23.91 -8.13 17.07
C VAL A 20 -22.83 -8.66 16.14
N ASN A 21 -21.57 -8.49 16.52
CA ASN A 21 -20.44 -8.98 15.74
C ASN A 21 -20.06 -10.39 16.20
N GLN A 22 -20.12 -11.34 15.27
CA GLN A 22 -19.69 -12.71 15.49
C GLN A 22 -18.32 -12.94 14.85
N LEU A 23 -17.34 -13.31 15.67
CA LEU A 23 -16.01 -13.69 15.20
C LEU A 23 -15.98 -15.20 14.97
N GLU A 24 -15.64 -15.60 13.74
CA GLU A 24 -15.52 -17.01 13.36
C GLU A 24 -14.18 -17.27 12.64
N THR A 25 -13.62 -18.47 12.81
CA THR A 25 -12.43 -18.93 12.07
C THR A 25 -12.84 -19.64 10.78
N THR A 26 -13.68 -19.00 9.98
CA THR A 26 -14.21 -19.53 8.71
C THR A 26 -13.49 -18.99 7.47
N ALA A 27 -12.52 -18.09 7.68
CA ALA A 27 -11.71 -17.54 6.61
C ALA A 27 -10.78 -18.57 5.95
N ALA A 28 -10.56 -18.44 4.64
CA ALA A 28 -9.72 -19.30 3.83
C ALA A 28 -8.86 -18.48 2.85
N SER A 29 -7.55 -18.72 2.88
CA SER A 29 -6.55 -18.03 2.05
C SER A 29 -5.78 -19.00 1.16
N ASN A 30 -5.47 -18.60 -0.07
CA ASN A 30 -4.59 -19.29 -1.00
C ASN A 30 -3.44 -18.36 -1.42
N TYR A 31 -2.20 -18.85 -1.29
CA TYR A 31 -1.00 -18.11 -1.66
C TYR A 31 -0.19 -18.90 -2.69
N ASN A 32 0.05 -18.29 -3.85
CA ASN A 32 0.93 -18.83 -4.88
C ASN A 32 2.14 -17.90 -5.06
N SER A 33 3.33 -18.45 -5.22
CA SER A 33 4.53 -17.62 -5.47
C SER A 33 5.53 -18.28 -6.41
N LEU A 34 6.25 -17.44 -7.14
CA LEU A 34 7.43 -17.78 -7.90
C LEU A 34 8.58 -16.91 -7.41
N GLN A 35 9.71 -17.54 -7.07
CA GLN A 35 10.89 -16.84 -6.58
C GLN A 35 12.10 -17.19 -7.46
N LEU A 36 12.74 -16.16 -8.01
CA LEU A 36 13.96 -16.27 -8.79
C LEU A 36 15.07 -15.54 -8.06
N SER A 37 16.21 -16.20 -7.88
CA SER A 37 17.39 -15.60 -7.27
C SER A 37 18.62 -15.89 -8.12
N LEU A 38 19.39 -14.84 -8.40
CA LEU A 38 20.67 -14.90 -9.09
C LEU A 38 21.71 -14.20 -8.25
N GLY A 39 22.78 -14.91 -7.91
CA GLY A 39 23.90 -14.40 -7.15
C GLY A 39 25.21 -14.63 -7.86
N THR A 40 26.07 -13.62 -7.87
CA THR A 40 27.49 -13.80 -8.20
C THR A 40 28.36 -13.07 -7.21
N ARG A 41 29.52 -13.67 -6.93
CA ARG A 41 30.49 -13.16 -5.97
C ARG A 41 31.79 -12.87 -6.71
N ASN A 42 32.21 -11.61 -6.66
CA ASN A 42 33.47 -11.13 -7.22
C ASN A 42 33.73 -11.54 -8.70
N LEU A 43 32.71 -11.45 -9.55
CA LEU A 43 32.87 -11.60 -10.99
C LEU A 43 33.58 -10.36 -11.55
N ARG A 44 34.91 -10.42 -11.67
CA ARG A 44 35.75 -9.31 -12.13
C ARG A 44 35.55 -8.01 -11.31
N GLY A 45 35.44 -8.14 -9.99
CA GLY A 45 35.16 -7.03 -9.07
C GLY A 45 33.67 -6.78 -8.82
N LEU A 46 32.76 -7.47 -9.52
CA LEU A 46 31.31 -7.36 -9.31
C LEU A 46 30.79 -8.41 -8.34
N THR A 47 30.16 -7.96 -7.26
CA THR A 47 29.26 -8.76 -6.44
C THR A 47 27.83 -8.32 -6.73
N LEU A 48 26.95 -9.26 -7.04
CA LEU A 48 25.59 -8.98 -7.52
C LEU A 48 24.62 -9.98 -6.91
N SER A 49 23.48 -9.49 -6.44
CA SER A 49 22.32 -10.27 -6.03
C SER A 49 21.08 -9.69 -6.69
N VAL A 50 20.38 -10.51 -7.46
CA VAL A 50 19.11 -10.17 -8.10
C VAL A 50 18.06 -11.12 -7.56
N ASN A 51 16.99 -10.58 -7.01
CA ASN A 51 15.86 -11.35 -6.49
C ASN A 51 14.58 -10.83 -7.11
N TYR A 52 13.79 -11.74 -7.64
CA TYR A 52 12.46 -11.47 -8.15
C TYR A 52 11.46 -12.40 -7.46
N THR A 53 10.41 -11.83 -6.91
CA THR A 53 9.30 -12.56 -6.31
C THR A 53 8.03 -12.13 -7.01
N TYR A 54 7.36 -13.09 -7.63
CA TYR A 54 5.95 -12.97 -7.96
C TYR A 54 5.16 -13.60 -6.81
N SER A 55 4.17 -12.90 -6.29
CA SER A 55 3.25 -13.46 -5.29
C SER A 55 1.82 -13.19 -5.68
N HIS A 56 0.93 -14.10 -5.35
CA HIS A 56 -0.49 -13.90 -5.53
C HIS A 56 -1.23 -14.52 -4.35
N SER A 57 -1.69 -13.65 -3.47
CA SER A 57 -2.45 -13.99 -2.27
C SER A 57 -3.93 -13.64 -2.46
N ILE A 58 -4.81 -14.62 -2.27
CA ILE A 58 -6.27 -14.47 -2.29
C ILE A 58 -6.83 -14.95 -0.96
N ASP A 59 -7.68 -14.17 -0.32
CA ASP A 59 -8.39 -14.54 0.91
C ASP A 59 -9.85 -14.05 0.87
N ASN A 60 -10.66 -14.45 1.85
CA ASN A 60 -11.97 -13.86 2.13
C ASN A 60 -11.98 -12.98 3.39
N ALA A 61 -10.88 -12.98 4.16
CA ALA A 61 -10.57 -12.01 5.21
C ALA A 61 -9.04 -11.93 5.33
N SER A 62 -8.47 -10.73 5.34
CA SER A 62 -7.00 -10.53 5.38
C SER A 62 -6.44 -10.39 6.79
N ASP A 63 -7.28 -10.35 7.81
CA ASP A 63 -6.92 -10.22 9.21
C ASP A 63 -7.93 -11.01 10.08
N GLY A 64 -7.65 -11.20 11.36
CA GLY A 64 -8.55 -11.83 12.34
C GLY A 64 -9.46 -10.84 13.08
N GLN A 65 -9.15 -9.54 13.03
CA GLN A 65 -9.94 -8.46 13.61
C GLN A 65 -9.85 -7.18 12.74
N ASP A 66 -10.91 -6.38 12.76
CA ASP A 66 -10.99 -5.14 11.97
C ASP A 66 -10.25 -3.99 12.66
N TYR A 67 -8.91 -3.96 12.55
CA TYR A 67 -8.11 -2.76 12.87
C TYR A 67 -8.12 -1.72 11.73
N VAL A 68 -8.68 -2.12 10.60
CA VAL A 68 -8.79 -1.38 9.35
C VAL A 68 -10.22 -1.58 8.83
N PRO A 69 -10.95 -0.53 8.42
CA PRO A 69 -12.34 -0.69 7.99
C PRO A 69 -12.51 -1.74 6.89
N ASN A 70 -13.38 -2.71 7.12
CA ASN A 70 -13.78 -3.74 6.15
C ASN A 70 -12.61 -4.64 5.68
N ALA A 71 -11.58 -4.82 6.51
CA ALA A 71 -10.45 -5.72 6.23
C ALA A 71 -10.78 -7.19 6.56
N THR A 72 -11.75 -7.40 7.43
CA THR A 72 -12.14 -8.71 7.96
C THR A 72 -13.64 -8.93 7.94
N GLN A 73 -14.40 -7.86 8.11
CA GLN A 73 -15.85 -7.91 8.11
C GLN A 73 -16.35 -8.03 6.67
N PRO A 74 -17.32 -8.91 6.38
CA PRO A 74 -17.96 -8.94 5.08
C PRO A 74 -18.92 -7.74 4.94
N ASP A 75 -19.04 -7.21 3.72
CA ASP A 75 -20.03 -6.17 3.41
C ASP A 75 -21.46 -6.73 3.57
N ASP A 76 -21.69 -7.98 3.14
CA ASP A 76 -22.90 -8.75 3.44
C ASP A 76 -22.59 -9.93 4.36
N SER A 77 -22.98 -9.81 5.64
CA SER A 77 -22.78 -10.87 6.64
C SER A 77 -23.52 -12.17 6.32
N ASN A 78 -24.53 -12.15 5.44
CA ASN A 78 -25.22 -13.38 5.00
C ASN A 78 -24.46 -14.09 3.88
N ARG A 79 -23.52 -13.41 3.21
CA ARG A 79 -22.78 -13.89 2.05
C ARG A 79 -21.27 -13.61 2.16
N PRO A 80 -20.60 -14.08 3.23
CA PRO A 80 -19.14 -13.92 3.38
C PRO A 80 -18.34 -14.66 2.29
N ASP A 81 -18.97 -15.53 1.51
CA ASP A 81 -18.38 -16.15 0.32
C ASP A 81 -18.04 -15.14 -0.79
N LEU A 82 -18.76 -14.01 -0.85
CA LEU A 82 -18.55 -12.95 -1.85
C LEU A 82 -17.31 -12.10 -1.56
N GLU A 83 -16.72 -12.28 -0.38
CA GLU A 83 -15.53 -11.55 0.02
C GLU A 83 -14.24 -12.15 -0.55
N ARG A 84 -14.29 -13.16 -1.42
CA ARG A 84 -13.06 -13.73 -1.97
C ARG A 84 -12.34 -12.73 -2.90
N ALA A 85 -11.19 -12.21 -2.49
CA ALA A 85 -10.43 -11.19 -3.21
C ALA A 85 -8.92 -11.25 -2.93
N HIS A 86 -8.15 -10.33 -3.54
CA HIS A 86 -6.73 -10.16 -3.22
C HIS A 86 -6.55 -9.84 -1.74
N SER A 87 -5.52 -10.39 -1.11
CA SER A 87 -5.15 -10.02 0.26
C SER A 87 -4.67 -8.57 0.34
N ASN A 88 -4.90 -7.88 1.47
CA ASN A 88 -4.41 -6.51 1.70
C ASN A 88 -2.88 -6.37 1.50
N PHE A 89 -2.14 -7.41 1.91
CA PHE A 89 -0.69 -7.50 1.80
C PHE A 89 -0.20 -8.14 0.48
N ASP A 90 -1.09 -8.41 -0.48
CA ASP A 90 -0.68 -8.94 -1.78
C ASP A 90 0.24 -7.93 -2.48
N SER A 91 1.37 -8.43 -2.97
CA SER A 91 2.44 -7.62 -3.56
C SER A 91 2.93 -8.31 -4.80
N ARG A 92 2.15 -8.18 -5.88
CA ARG A 92 2.24 -9.06 -7.05
C ARG A 92 3.64 -9.24 -7.59
N ASN A 93 4.41 -8.16 -7.69
CA ASN A 93 5.78 -8.21 -8.17
C ASN A 93 6.69 -7.47 -7.20
N ARG A 94 7.80 -8.10 -6.84
CA ARG A 94 8.89 -7.49 -6.09
C ARG A 94 10.21 -7.84 -6.74
N PHE A 95 10.95 -6.82 -7.14
CA PHE A 95 12.28 -6.93 -7.71
C PHE A 95 13.28 -6.18 -6.83
N VAL A 96 14.33 -6.88 -6.41
CA VAL A 96 15.43 -6.31 -5.63
C VAL A 96 16.74 -6.65 -6.32
N LEU A 97 17.46 -5.61 -6.73
CA LEU A 97 18.80 -5.68 -7.27
C LEU A 97 19.75 -5.03 -6.27
N ASN A 98 20.72 -5.78 -5.78
CA ASN A 98 21.82 -5.29 -4.98
C ASN A 98 23.13 -5.58 -5.71
N PHE A 99 23.96 -4.57 -5.91
CA PHE A 99 25.27 -4.76 -6.51
C PHE A 99 26.34 -3.95 -5.79
N THR A 100 27.57 -4.45 -5.87
CA THR A 100 28.77 -3.76 -5.44
C THR A 100 29.87 -4.05 -6.45
N TYR A 101 30.50 -3.01 -6.98
CA TYR A 101 31.53 -3.12 -7.99
C TYR A 101 32.81 -2.43 -7.53
N GLU A 102 33.88 -3.21 -7.43
CA GLU A 102 35.24 -2.72 -7.20
C GLU A 102 35.83 -2.22 -8.53
N LEU A 103 36.07 -0.92 -8.60
CA LEU A 103 36.55 -0.27 -9.81
C LEU A 103 38.05 -0.55 -9.99
N PRO A 104 38.49 -0.95 -11.20
CA PRO A 104 39.90 -1.06 -11.49
C PRO A 104 40.57 0.32 -11.43
N ALA A 105 41.88 0.34 -11.19
CA ALA A 105 42.61 1.60 -11.15
C ALA A 105 42.55 2.32 -12.52
N PHE A 106 41.94 3.51 -12.56
CA PHE A 106 41.71 4.25 -13.81
C PHE A 106 42.98 4.85 -14.44
N THR A 107 44.07 4.93 -13.66
CA THR A 107 45.38 5.38 -14.15
C THR A 107 46.52 4.78 -13.35
N LYS A 108 47.66 4.55 -14.01
CA LYS A 108 48.92 4.11 -13.38
C LYS A 108 49.66 5.27 -12.69
N ARG A 109 49.39 6.52 -13.08
CA ARG A 109 49.93 7.73 -12.45
C ARG A 109 49.02 8.08 -11.27
N PHE A 110 49.56 8.25 -10.06
CA PHE A 110 48.78 8.48 -8.83
C PHE A 110 47.94 7.27 -8.34
N LYS A 111 48.57 6.10 -8.23
CA LYS A 111 47.94 4.84 -7.77
C LYS A 111 47.07 4.99 -6.51
N LYS A 112 47.51 5.77 -5.52
CA LYS A 112 46.73 6.01 -4.29
C LYS A 112 45.38 6.68 -4.54
N LEU A 113 45.30 7.59 -5.51
CA LEU A 113 44.07 8.30 -5.88
C LEU A 113 43.20 7.46 -6.83
N SER A 114 43.82 6.71 -7.75
CA SER A 114 43.10 5.98 -8.80
C SER A 114 42.56 4.62 -8.41
N SER A 115 43.08 3.97 -7.36
CA SER A 115 42.67 2.62 -6.93
C SER A 115 41.79 2.62 -5.68
N GLY A 116 41.04 1.53 -5.45
CA GLY A 116 40.28 1.32 -4.20
C GLY A 116 38.93 2.03 -4.17
N TRP A 117 38.42 2.42 -5.34
CA TRP A 117 37.06 2.90 -5.49
C TRP A 117 36.11 1.71 -5.57
N GLN A 118 34.99 1.82 -4.89
CA GLN A 118 33.89 0.87 -4.92
C GLN A 118 32.60 1.65 -5.09
N ILE A 119 31.73 1.16 -5.96
CA ILE A 119 30.36 1.66 -6.08
C ILE A 119 29.39 0.57 -5.66
N GLY A 120 28.29 0.95 -5.04
CA GLY A 120 27.22 0.02 -4.69
C GLY A 120 25.86 0.63 -5.02
N GLY A 121 24.89 -0.23 -5.27
CA GLY A 121 23.52 0.20 -5.51
C GLY A 121 22.51 -0.84 -5.05
N LEU A 122 21.38 -0.34 -4.55
CA LEU A 122 20.22 -1.12 -4.15
C LEU A 122 18.99 -0.56 -4.85
N LEU A 123 18.49 -1.29 -5.85
CA LEU A 123 17.25 -0.99 -6.55
C LEU A 123 16.14 -1.87 -5.98
N THR A 124 15.07 -1.24 -5.47
CA THR A 124 13.86 -1.92 -5.03
C THR A 124 12.68 -1.43 -5.87
N LEU A 125 12.04 -2.35 -6.58
CA LEU A 125 10.80 -2.12 -7.30
C LEU A 125 9.74 -3.06 -6.73
N ARG A 126 8.55 -2.54 -6.45
CA ARG A 126 7.43 -3.33 -5.91
C ARG A 126 6.11 -2.78 -6.46
N SER A 127 5.21 -3.68 -6.85
CA SER A 127 3.82 -3.31 -7.17
C SER A 127 3.13 -2.69 -5.95
N GLY A 128 2.13 -1.85 -6.20
CA GLY A 128 1.27 -1.34 -5.13
C GLY A 128 0.46 -2.44 -4.44
N ASN A 129 0.09 -2.17 -3.20
CA ASN A 129 -0.80 -3.03 -2.44
C ASN A 129 -2.26 -2.80 -2.86
N PRO A 130 -3.10 -3.85 -2.88
CA PRO A 130 -4.53 -3.66 -2.99
C PRO A 130 -5.10 -2.81 -1.86
N PHE A 131 -6.16 -2.08 -2.14
CA PHE A 131 -6.89 -1.29 -1.15
C PHE A 131 -8.40 -1.37 -1.39
N ASN A 132 -9.17 -1.11 -0.34
CA ASN A 132 -10.62 -1.05 -0.38
C ASN A 132 -11.11 0.36 -0.70
N VAL A 133 -12.22 0.45 -1.45
CA VAL A 133 -12.96 1.71 -1.58
C VAL A 133 -14.29 1.50 -0.90
N ASN A 134 -14.58 2.35 0.08
CA ASN A 134 -15.82 2.34 0.85
C ASN A 134 -16.39 3.76 0.87
N PHE A 135 -17.61 3.90 1.35
CA PHE A 135 -18.08 5.16 1.94
C PHE A 135 -17.96 5.08 3.46
N PHE A 136 -17.96 6.24 4.12
CA PHE A 136 -17.93 6.36 5.57
C PHE A 136 -19.29 6.85 6.10
N ASP A 137 -20.37 6.23 5.61
CA ASP A 137 -21.77 6.52 5.94
C ASP A 137 -22.63 5.27 5.63
N ASP A 138 -23.87 5.16 6.14
CA ASP A 138 -24.68 3.93 6.11
C ASP A 138 -25.55 3.75 4.83
N PHE A 139 -24.94 3.83 3.66
CA PHE A 139 -25.68 3.77 2.38
C PHE A 139 -26.32 2.40 2.07
N ASN A 140 -25.84 1.31 2.66
CA ASN A 140 -26.41 -0.05 2.50
C ASN A 140 -27.40 -0.41 3.62
N GLY A 141 -27.51 0.39 4.67
CA GLY A 141 -28.47 0.21 5.76
C GLY A 141 -28.12 -0.95 6.70
N THR A 142 -26.86 -1.40 6.70
CA THR A 142 -26.40 -2.43 7.65
C THR A 142 -26.04 -1.84 9.00
N GLY A 143 -25.80 -0.53 9.06
CA GLY A 143 -25.35 0.17 10.25
C GLY A 143 -23.86 0.00 10.55
N GLU A 144 -23.11 -0.58 9.63
CA GLU A 144 -21.65 -0.78 9.73
C GLU A 144 -20.86 0.44 9.23
N PHE A 145 -21.50 1.40 8.55
CA PHE A 145 -20.91 2.66 8.08
C PHE A 145 -19.72 2.53 7.11
N PHE A 146 -19.44 1.33 6.59
CA PHE A 146 -18.39 1.09 5.59
C PHE A 146 -18.90 0.37 4.33
N PRO A 147 -20.03 0.78 3.71
CA PRO A 147 -20.55 0.12 2.53
C PRO A 147 -19.61 0.28 1.34
N ARG A 148 -19.49 -0.76 0.53
CA ARG A 148 -18.78 -0.67 -0.75
C ARG A 148 -19.62 0.10 -1.78
N PRO A 149 -18.99 0.90 -2.65
CA PRO A 149 -19.68 1.59 -3.74
C PRO A 149 -20.05 0.63 -4.88
N ASP A 150 -20.93 1.09 -5.75
CA ASP A 150 -20.99 0.59 -7.12
C ASP A 150 -19.83 1.13 -7.95
N LEU A 151 -19.24 0.27 -8.77
CA LEU A 151 -18.35 0.71 -9.84
C LEU A 151 -19.17 0.97 -11.12
N VAL A 152 -19.31 2.24 -11.50
CA VAL A 152 -20.17 2.70 -12.63
C VAL A 152 -19.41 3.37 -13.78
N GLY A 153 -18.09 3.46 -13.66
CA GLY A 153 -17.19 4.04 -14.66
C GLY A 153 -15.76 3.55 -14.45
N ASP A 154 -14.82 4.10 -15.23
CA ASP A 154 -13.39 3.80 -15.06
C ASP A 154 -12.80 4.66 -13.91
N PRO A 155 -12.32 4.05 -12.82
CA PRO A 155 -11.69 4.75 -11.69
C PRO A 155 -10.42 5.51 -12.05
N PHE A 156 -9.82 5.21 -13.20
CA PHE A 156 -8.59 5.85 -13.67
C PHE A 156 -8.83 6.79 -14.86
N ALA A 157 -10.09 7.02 -15.24
CA ALA A 157 -10.40 7.98 -16.30
C ALA A 157 -9.98 9.40 -15.89
N GLY A 158 -9.08 9.99 -16.69
CA GLY A 158 -8.58 11.35 -16.47
C GLY A 158 -7.64 11.49 -15.27
N THR A 159 -7.16 10.40 -14.67
CA THR A 159 -6.15 10.48 -13.62
C THR A 159 -4.81 10.99 -14.16
N SER A 160 -4.10 11.78 -13.36
CA SER A 160 -2.84 12.39 -13.76
C SER A 160 -1.98 12.72 -12.54
N GLY A 161 -0.91 11.95 -12.33
CA GLY A 161 -0.01 12.16 -11.20
C GLY A 161 -0.70 11.99 -9.84
N PRO A 162 -0.04 12.43 -8.75
CA PRO A 162 -0.56 12.25 -7.39
C PRO A 162 -1.79 13.10 -7.09
N ASP A 163 -1.96 14.28 -7.70
CA ASP A 163 -3.09 15.19 -7.41
C ASP A 163 -4.44 14.66 -7.92
N ARG A 164 -4.41 13.77 -8.92
CA ARG A 164 -5.59 13.12 -9.50
C ARG A 164 -5.35 11.63 -9.58
N PHE A 165 -5.22 10.96 -8.44
CA PHE A 165 -4.88 9.54 -8.37
C PHE A 165 -6.07 8.63 -8.69
N LEU A 166 -7.26 8.97 -8.17
CA LEU A 166 -8.46 8.15 -8.35
C LEU A 166 -9.64 9.05 -8.73
N ASN A 167 -10.37 8.70 -9.79
CA ASN A 167 -11.57 9.39 -10.20
C ASN A 167 -12.75 8.95 -9.31
N LEU A 168 -13.20 9.84 -8.42
CA LEU A 168 -14.28 9.52 -7.47
C LEU A 168 -15.64 9.37 -8.16
N SER A 169 -15.82 9.99 -9.33
CA SER A 169 -17.06 9.88 -10.11
C SER A 169 -17.33 8.49 -10.70
N ALA A 170 -16.34 7.60 -10.66
CA ALA A 170 -16.50 6.19 -11.02
C ALA A 170 -17.26 5.38 -9.96
N PHE A 171 -17.39 5.91 -8.74
CA PHE A 171 -18.05 5.26 -7.62
C PHE A 171 -19.39 5.89 -7.35
N ARG A 172 -20.43 5.06 -7.21
CA ARG A 172 -21.79 5.49 -6.88
C ARG A 172 -22.26 4.83 -5.59
N VAL A 173 -23.02 5.55 -4.78
CA VAL A 173 -23.66 5.00 -3.59
C VAL A 173 -24.61 3.84 -3.95
N PRO A 174 -24.67 2.78 -3.15
CA PRO A 174 -25.51 1.61 -3.43
C PRO A 174 -26.97 1.81 -2.97
N CYS A 175 -27.53 3.00 -3.19
CA CYS A 175 -28.95 3.33 -2.95
C CYS A 175 -29.40 4.38 -3.97
N VAL A 176 -30.70 4.68 -4.02
CA VAL A 176 -31.21 5.84 -4.78
C VAL A 176 -31.32 7.01 -3.82
N LEU A 177 -30.58 8.10 -4.10
CA LEU A 177 -30.64 9.31 -3.30
C LEU A 177 -31.84 10.19 -3.68
N ASN A 178 -32.37 10.91 -2.69
CA ASN A 178 -33.23 12.05 -2.93
C ASN A 178 -32.43 13.13 -3.70
N PRO A 179 -32.85 13.55 -4.92
CA PRO A 179 -32.11 14.52 -5.71
C PRO A 179 -31.97 15.91 -5.07
N ASN A 180 -32.83 16.22 -4.09
CA ASN A 180 -32.79 17.47 -3.31
C ASN A 180 -32.03 17.31 -1.98
N GLY A 181 -31.41 16.15 -1.75
CA GLY A 181 -30.67 15.82 -0.54
C GLY A 181 -29.27 16.41 -0.51
N SER A 182 -28.57 16.13 0.58
CA SER A 182 -27.18 16.56 0.83
C SER A 182 -26.13 15.59 0.30
N GLY A 183 -26.53 14.41 -0.19
CA GLY A 183 -25.63 13.34 -0.60
C GLY A 183 -25.23 12.41 0.56
N SER A 184 -25.97 12.43 1.67
CA SER A 184 -25.74 11.57 2.84
C SER A 184 -26.54 10.26 2.76
N ALA A 185 -26.20 9.27 3.59
CA ALA A 185 -26.97 8.03 3.66
C ALA A 185 -28.42 8.25 4.12
N GLY A 186 -28.68 9.30 4.92
CA GLY A 186 -30.03 9.70 5.31
C GLY A 186 -30.91 10.14 4.13
N ASP A 187 -30.31 10.48 2.99
CA ASP A 187 -31.01 10.82 1.75
C ASP A 187 -31.37 9.59 0.90
N CYS A 188 -30.97 8.37 1.30
CA CYS A 188 -31.38 7.14 0.62
C CYS A 188 -32.89 6.94 0.72
N LEU A 189 -33.55 6.75 -0.43
CA LEU A 189 -34.96 6.44 -0.47
C LEU A 189 -35.22 5.06 0.16
N SER A 190 -36.23 4.97 1.02
CA SER A 190 -36.59 3.74 1.72
C SER A 190 -36.83 2.57 0.75
N GLY A 191 -36.20 1.43 1.01
CA GLY A 191 -36.31 0.23 0.18
C GLY A 191 -35.38 0.19 -1.05
N THR A 192 -34.50 1.17 -1.22
CA THR A 192 -33.54 1.21 -2.35
C THR A 192 -32.10 0.83 -1.96
N GLN A 193 -31.82 0.76 -0.66
CA GLN A 193 -30.52 0.37 -0.12
C GLN A 193 -30.18 -1.08 -0.50
N ARG A 194 -28.92 -1.30 -0.86
CA ARG A 194 -28.36 -2.61 -1.22
C ARG A 194 -26.85 -2.60 -1.04
N PHE A 195 -26.21 -3.73 -1.33
CA PHE A 195 -24.76 -3.82 -1.39
C PHE A 195 -24.20 -3.28 -2.72
N GLY A 196 -22.99 -2.73 -2.65
CA GLY A 196 -22.26 -2.24 -3.82
C GLY A 196 -21.75 -3.36 -4.71
N THR A 197 -21.38 -3.00 -5.94
CA THR A 197 -20.83 -3.96 -6.93
C THR A 197 -19.30 -4.07 -6.91
N LEU A 198 -18.60 -3.16 -6.23
CA LEU A 198 -17.14 -3.20 -6.18
C LEU A 198 -16.66 -4.38 -5.32
N GLY A 199 -15.80 -5.22 -5.88
CA GLY A 199 -15.15 -6.29 -5.13
C GLY A 199 -14.19 -5.75 -4.06
N ARG A 200 -14.00 -6.50 -2.96
CA ARG A 200 -12.96 -6.17 -1.98
C ARG A 200 -11.61 -6.09 -2.68
N ASN A 201 -10.75 -5.15 -2.30
CA ASN A 201 -9.37 -5.04 -2.81
C ASN A 201 -9.25 -5.07 -4.35
N ALA A 202 -10.25 -4.51 -5.05
CA ALA A 202 -10.31 -4.53 -6.51
C ALA A 202 -9.30 -3.59 -7.18
N LEU A 203 -8.80 -2.58 -6.44
CA LEU A 203 -7.90 -1.55 -6.95
C LEU A 203 -6.52 -1.66 -6.30
N LEU A 204 -5.49 -1.22 -7.03
CA LEU A 204 -4.10 -1.25 -6.59
C LEU A 204 -3.59 0.16 -6.32
N GLY A 205 -2.89 0.30 -5.19
CA GLY A 205 -2.23 1.54 -4.79
C GLY A 205 -1.00 1.88 -5.65
N PRO A 206 -0.30 2.98 -5.32
CA PRO A 206 0.93 3.38 -5.99
C PRO A 206 2.02 2.32 -5.90
N GLU A 207 2.84 2.23 -6.95
CA GLU A 207 4.04 1.40 -6.95
C GLU A 207 5.14 2.01 -6.09
N TYR A 208 6.05 1.16 -5.58
CA TYR A 208 7.25 1.59 -4.87
C TYR A 208 8.48 1.40 -5.75
N LYS A 209 9.23 2.48 -5.96
CA LYS A 209 10.46 2.54 -6.75
C LYS A 209 11.51 3.34 -6.01
N ASN A 210 12.57 2.66 -5.56
CA ASN A 210 13.66 3.32 -4.86
C ASN A 210 15.01 2.81 -5.36
N PHE A 211 15.96 3.75 -5.52
CA PHE A 211 17.34 3.43 -5.81
C PHE A 211 18.26 4.13 -4.80
N ASP A 212 18.90 3.32 -3.96
CA ASP A 212 19.96 3.77 -3.07
C ASP A 212 21.30 3.50 -3.72
N PHE A 213 22.24 4.41 -3.50
CA PHE A 213 23.54 4.37 -4.15
C PHE A 213 24.64 4.69 -3.14
N SER A 214 25.79 4.06 -3.27
CA SER A 214 26.95 4.37 -2.43
C SER A 214 28.23 4.40 -3.24
N ILE A 215 29.15 5.27 -2.80
CA ILE A 215 30.52 5.31 -3.28
C ILE A 215 31.41 5.16 -2.05
N ALA A 216 32.35 4.23 -2.12
CA ALA A 216 33.39 4.08 -1.13
C ALA A 216 34.78 4.22 -1.76
N LYS A 217 35.71 4.76 -0.99
CA LYS A 217 37.12 4.88 -1.34
C LYS A 217 37.97 4.33 -0.20
N ILE A 218 38.66 3.22 -0.48
CA ILE A 218 39.61 2.60 0.43
C ILE A 218 41.01 3.02 -0.01
N THR A 219 41.75 3.66 0.90
CA THR A 219 43.11 4.16 0.63
C THR A 219 44.06 3.72 1.75
N PRO A 220 45.19 3.05 1.44
CA PRO A 220 46.20 2.77 2.45
C PRO A 220 46.90 4.07 2.86
N LEU A 221 46.88 4.37 4.16
CA LEU A 221 47.63 5.48 4.76
C LEU A 221 49.05 5.04 5.12
N THR A 222 49.18 3.87 5.75
CA THR A 222 50.44 3.20 6.08
C THR A 222 50.35 1.72 5.71
N GLU A 223 51.38 0.92 6.06
CA GLU A 223 51.38 -0.53 5.83
C GLU A 223 50.30 -1.28 6.63
N LYS A 224 49.89 -0.71 7.78
CA LYS A 224 48.90 -1.31 8.68
C LYS A 224 47.58 -0.54 8.70
N LEU A 225 47.58 0.74 8.29
CA LEU A 225 46.41 1.61 8.39
C LEU A 225 45.74 1.84 7.04
N ARG A 226 44.44 1.57 6.95
CA ARG A 226 43.58 1.92 5.80
C ARG A 226 42.51 2.93 6.21
N LEU A 227 42.30 3.92 5.36
CA LEU A 227 41.20 4.88 5.45
C LEU A 227 40.11 4.46 4.48
N GLU A 228 38.89 4.31 4.98
CA GLU A 228 37.69 4.11 4.18
C GLU A 228 36.82 5.36 4.30
N PHE A 229 36.61 6.04 3.18
CA PHE A 229 35.62 7.09 3.04
C PHE A 229 34.40 6.53 2.31
N ARG A 230 33.20 6.74 2.83
CA ARG A 230 31.95 6.28 2.21
C ARG A 230 30.94 7.42 2.15
N ALA A 231 30.29 7.55 1.00
CA ALA A 231 29.12 8.40 0.80
C ALA A 231 27.95 7.51 0.39
N GLU A 232 26.84 7.60 1.11
CA GLU A 232 25.59 6.87 0.85
C GLU A 232 24.50 7.87 0.49
N PHE A 233 23.78 7.59 -0.57
CA PHE A 233 22.69 8.37 -1.12
C PHE A 233 21.44 7.50 -1.07
N TYR A 234 20.53 7.80 -0.17
CA TYR A 234 19.23 7.13 -0.09
C TYR A 234 18.25 7.86 -0.99
N ASN A 235 17.56 7.14 -1.88
CA ASN A 235 16.73 7.72 -2.93
C ASN A 235 17.50 8.72 -3.81
N ILE A 236 18.55 8.27 -4.51
CA ILE A 236 19.45 9.17 -5.27
C ILE A 236 18.72 10.00 -6.33
N PHE A 237 17.66 9.45 -6.93
CA PHE A 237 16.82 10.12 -7.92
C PHE A 237 15.78 11.07 -7.32
N ASN A 238 15.67 11.13 -5.99
CA ASN A 238 14.67 11.92 -5.28
C ASN A 238 13.24 11.65 -5.80
N HIS A 239 12.94 10.38 -6.09
CA HIS A 239 11.63 9.95 -6.56
C HIS A 239 10.67 9.83 -5.36
N PRO A 240 9.54 10.54 -5.35
CA PRO A 240 8.57 10.42 -4.27
C PRO A 240 7.86 9.06 -4.34
N ASN A 241 7.85 8.31 -3.24
CA ASN A 241 7.05 7.09 -3.13
C ASN A 241 5.82 7.37 -2.27
N PHE A 242 4.67 7.55 -2.91
CA PHE A 242 3.42 7.82 -2.24
C PHE A 242 2.87 6.58 -1.52
N GLY A 243 2.25 6.79 -0.37
CA GLY A 243 1.54 5.73 0.34
C GLY A 243 0.22 5.38 -0.32
N SER A 244 -0.40 4.29 0.13
CA SER A 244 -1.82 4.06 -0.14
C SER A 244 -2.62 5.27 0.36
N PRO A 245 -3.68 5.70 -0.36
CA PRO A 245 -4.61 6.66 0.22
C PRO A 245 -5.19 6.08 1.52
N LEU A 246 -5.28 6.94 2.54
CA LEU A 246 -5.52 6.64 3.97
C LEU A 246 -4.57 5.58 4.56
N VAL A 247 -3.35 5.99 4.87
CA VAL A 247 -2.43 5.23 5.74
C VAL A 247 -2.90 5.41 7.20
N PRO A 248 -3.01 4.35 8.02
CA PRO A 248 -2.56 2.97 7.80
C PRO A 248 -3.62 2.00 7.22
N SER A 249 -4.79 2.50 6.84
CA SER A 249 -6.01 1.70 6.71
C SER A 249 -6.28 1.07 5.35
N PHE A 250 -5.33 0.98 4.40
CA PHE A 250 -5.52 0.36 3.07
C PHE A 250 -6.92 0.60 2.45
N ALA A 251 -7.47 1.80 2.62
CA ALA A 251 -8.88 2.09 2.35
C ALA A 251 -9.04 3.50 1.78
N VAL A 252 -10.13 3.75 1.08
CA VAL A 252 -10.45 5.03 0.46
C VAL A 252 -11.90 5.37 0.72
N ASP A 253 -12.16 6.63 1.07
CA ASP A 253 -13.51 7.18 1.04
C ASP A 253 -13.86 7.65 -0.38
N ALA A 254 -14.81 6.97 -1.03
CA ALA A 254 -15.35 7.40 -2.32
C ALA A 254 -16.11 8.75 -2.23
N GLY A 255 -16.58 9.11 -1.04
CA GLY A 255 -17.28 10.35 -0.74
C GLY A 255 -16.39 11.47 -0.21
N PHE A 256 -15.05 11.32 -0.29
CA PHE A 256 -14.09 12.26 0.33
C PHE A 256 -14.32 13.74 -0.04
N ASN A 257 -14.70 14.03 -1.29
CA ASN A 257 -14.99 15.39 -1.78
C ASN A 257 -16.50 15.71 -1.80
N GLY A 258 -17.32 14.88 -1.15
CA GLY A 258 -18.77 14.89 -1.25
C GLY A 258 -19.31 13.99 -2.37
N ILE A 259 -20.63 13.83 -2.35
CA ILE A 259 -21.41 13.00 -3.25
C ILE A 259 -22.42 13.89 -3.96
N ASP A 260 -22.51 13.78 -5.28
CA ASP A 260 -23.53 14.47 -6.06
C ASP A 260 -24.89 13.79 -5.84
N ALA A 261 -25.83 14.48 -5.18
CA ALA A 261 -27.15 13.96 -4.86
C ALA A 261 -27.99 13.58 -6.09
N GLN A 262 -27.72 14.15 -7.27
CA GLN A 262 -28.46 13.83 -8.50
C GLN A 262 -28.02 12.49 -9.09
N THR A 263 -26.73 12.19 -9.03
CA THR A 263 -26.15 10.99 -9.67
C THR A 263 -25.76 9.90 -8.68
N GLY A 264 -25.68 10.24 -7.39
CA GLY A 264 -25.14 9.41 -6.32
C GLY A 264 -23.64 9.16 -6.42
N ARG A 265 -22.91 9.93 -7.24
CA ARG A 265 -21.49 9.69 -7.53
C ARG A 265 -20.57 10.57 -6.69
N GLY A 266 -19.39 10.04 -6.37
CA GLY A 266 -18.32 10.84 -5.75
C GLY A 266 -17.86 11.99 -6.65
N ILE A 267 -17.38 13.07 -6.06
CA ILE A 267 -17.03 14.30 -6.79
C ILE A 267 -15.52 14.40 -7.03
N GLY A 268 -15.13 14.65 -8.29
CA GLY A 268 -13.74 14.98 -8.63
C GLY A 268 -12.76 13.84 -8.46
N PHE A 269 -11.58 14.14 -7.91
CA PHE A 269 -10.47 13.19 -7.78
C PHE A 269 -9.97 13.10 -6.35
N LEU A 270 -9.53 11.92 -5.96
CA LEU A 270 -8.77 11.71 -4.74
C LEU A 270 -7.29 11.97 -5.01
N PRO A 271 -6.63 12.86 -4.25
CA PRO A 271 -5.19 13.05 -4.32
C PRO A 271 -4.43 12.09 -3.39
N LEU A 272 -3.16 11.84 -3.72
CA LEU A 272 -2.18 11.24 -2.82
C LEU A 272 -1.34 12.36 -2.19
N THR A 273 -1.46 12.54 -0.88
CA THR A 273 -0.90 13.70 -0.19
C THR A 273 0.32 13.39 0.67
N VAL A 274 0.58 12.12 0.95
CA VAL A 274 1.64 11.70 1.88
C VAL A 274 2.45 10.52 1.37
N THR A 275 3.72 10.50 1.76
CA THR A 275 4.61 9.35 1.66
C THR A 275 4.54 8.55 2.97
N PRO A 276 4.78 7.23 2.97
CA PRO A 276 4.61 6.39 4.16
C PRO A 276 5.39 6.86 5.39
N ASP A 277 6.57 7.42 5.19
CA ASP A 277 7.43 8.00 6.22
C ASP A 277 6.79 9.21 6.92
N VAL A 278 6.08 10.05 6.18
CA VAL A 278 5.33 11.18 6.73
C VAL A 278 4.00 10.72 7.34
N GLY A 279 3.26 9.85 6.63
CA GLY A 279 1.93 9.40 7.06
C GLY A 279 1.90 8.59 8.35
N ILE A 280 2.96 7.83 8.64
CA ILE A 280 3.10 7.00 9.86
C ILE A 280 3.91 7.72 10.96
N GLY A 281 4.39 8.95 10.71
CA GLY A 281 5.13 9.74 11.70
C GLY A 281 6.57 9.26 11.93
N ASN A 282 7.20 8.60 10.95
CA ASN A 282 8.59 8.19 11.01
C ASN A 282 9.37 8.67 9.76
N PRO A 283 9.57 9.98 9.61
CA PRO A 283 10.05 10.62 8.37
C PRO A 283 11.50 10.25 7.98
N PHE A 284 12.26 9.59 8.86
CA PHE A 284 13.65 9.22 8.61
C PHE A 284 13.87 7.72 8.33
N LEU A 285 12.87 6.88 8.61
CA LEU A 285 13.02 5.40 8.58
C LEU A 285 11.97 4.70 7.71
N GLY A 286 11.09 5.45 7.04
CA GLY A 286 10.20 4.94 6.00
C GLY A 286 10.71 5.27 4.60
N GLY A 287 10.46 4.38 3.63
CA GLY A 287 10.76 4.68 2.23
C GLY A 287 9.74 5.68 1.66
N GLY A 288 10.22 6.73 1.00
CA GLY A 288 9.40 7.66 0.21
C GLY A 288 9.69 9.14 0.37
N GLY A 289 10.37 9.54 1.45
CA GLY A 289 10.79 10.91 1.71
C GLY A 289 11.90 11.44 0.80
N SER A 290 12.32 12.69 1.07
CA SER A 290 13.38 13.37 0.32
C SER A 290 14.71 12.64 0.38
N ARG A 291 15.55 12.79 -0.65
CA ARG A 291 16.90 12.21 -0.70
C ARG A 291 17.71 12.55 0.55
N ASN A 292 18.27 11.51 1.18
CA ASN A 292 19.20 11.65 2.30
C ASN A 292 20.62 11.28 1.86
N ILE A 293 21.61 12.02 2.39
CA ILE A 293 23.02 11.78 2.10
C ILE A 293 23.76 11.60 3.42
N GLN A 294 24.47 10.48 3.54
CA GLN A 294 25.28 10.16 4.70
C GLN A 294 26.75 10.02 4.30
N PHE A 295 27.64 10.61 5.10
CA PHE A 295 29.08 10.46 4.96
C PHE A 295 29.63 9.70 6.16
N ALA A 296 30.53 8.75 5.91
CA ALA A 296 31.20 7.99 6.93
C ALA A 296 32.70 7.92 6.64
N VAL A 297 33.50 7.99 7.71
CA VAL A 297 34.94 7.78 7.67
C VAL A 297 35.28 6.70 8.68
N LYS A 298 35.99 5.67 8.22
CA LYS A 298 36.42 4.54 9.05
C LYS A 298 37.93 4.34 8.90
N LEU A 299 38.61 4.18 10.03
CA LEU A 299 39.99 3.73 10.09
C LEU A 299 40.01 2.23 10.37
N VAL A 300 40.76 1.49 9.57
CA VAL A 300 40.93 0.04 9.72
C VAL A 300 42.41 -0.23 9.97
N PHE A 301 42.69 -0.91 11.09
CA PHE A 301 44.03 -1.27 11.58
C PHE A 301 44.38 -2.74 11.28
#